data_AF-A0AAX7U042-F1
#
_entry.id   AF-A0AAX7U042-F1
#
_cell.length_a   1.000
_cell.length_b   1.000
_cell.length_c   1.000
_cell.angle_alpha   90.00
_cell.angle_beta   90.00
_cell.angle_gamma   90.00
#
_symmetry.space_group_name_H-M   'P 1'
#
loop_
_entity.id
_entity.type
_entity.pdbx_description
1 polymer ?
#
loop_
_entity_poly.entity_id
_entity_poly.type
_entity_poly.pdbx_seq_one_letter_code
_entity_poly.pdbx_strand_id
1 'polypeptide(L)'
;QPVTADDFPSLRFSFLLKGMKAGDKDLDGQLDFEEFVHYLRDHEKKLRLVFKSLDRKNDGRIDSQEIMQSLRDLGVNISEEQAEKILRRIRRGHIWAPIMYMDKNGTMTIDWNEWRDYHLLHPADNIPEIILYWKHSSIFDVGESLMVPDEFTAEEKKMGMLWRHLVAGGGAGAVSRTCTAPLDRLKVLMQVHSSKSNSMRIAGGFSQMIREGGVRSLWRGNGINVLKIAPESAIKFVAYEQIKRLMGSNQETLGITERLLAGSLAGAIVQSSIYPMEVLKTRLALRKTGQYSGLQDCAKHIFQREGVAAFYKGYIPNMLGIIPYAGIDLAVYETLKNSWLQNYATDSADPGVFVLLACGTTSSTCGQLASYPLALVRTRMQAQASLGGGPQMTMTGLFRHIIRTEGAIGLYRGLAPNFMKVIPSVSISYVVYEYLKITLGVQSK
;
A
#
# COMPACT_ATOMS: atom_id res chain seq x y z
N GLN A 1 -11.57 38.72 -14.57
CA GLN A 1 -12.05 38.36 -13.22
C GLN A 1 -10.98 37.52 -12.57
N PRO A 2 -10.64 37.73 -11.29
CA PRO A 2 -9.69 36.86 -10.59
C PRO A 2 -10.27 35.45 -10.57
N VAL A 3 -9.46 34.47 -11.01
CA VAL A 3 -9.88 33.07 -11.04
C VAL A 3 -9.75 32.52 -9.62
N THR A 4 -10.86 32.07 -9.05
CA THR A 4 -10.87 31.57 -7.68
C THR A 4 -10.57 30.08 -7.63
N ALA A 5 -10.04 29.66 -6.49
CA ALA A 5 -9.72 28.28 -6.21
C ALA A 5 -10.88 27.30 -6.48
N ASP A 6 -12.12 27.76 -6.34
CA ASP A 6 -13.32 26.93 -6.46
C ASP A 6 -13.66 26.52 -7.91
N ASP A 7 -12.97 27.06 -8.92
CA ASP A 7 -13.29 26.86 -10.33
C ASP A 7 -12.66 25.60 -10.98
N PHE A 8 -11.84 24.83 -10.25
CA PHE A 8 -11.09 23.70 -10.82
C PHE A 8 -11.27 22.34 -10.09
N PRO A 9 -11.34 21.22 -10.83
CA PRO A 9 -11.42 19.87 -10.25
C PRO A 9 -10.15 19.49 -9.47
N SER A 10 -10.34 18.74 -8.38
CA SER A 10 -9.41 18.53 -7.25
C SER A 10 -7.97 18.10 -7.56
N LEU A 11 -7.71 17.42 -8.68
CA LEU A 11 -6.34 17.02 -9.07
C LEU A 11 -5.55 18.18 -9.71
N ARG A 12 -6.22 19.06 -10.47
CA ARG A 12 -5.58 20.29 -10.99
C ARG A 12 -5.27 21.27 -9.88
N PHE A 13 -6.04 21.20 -8.79
CA PHE A 13 -5.93 22.08 -7.65
C PHE A 13 -4.57 21.98 -6.95
N SER A 14 -4.03 20.78 -6.73
CA SER A 14 -2.73 20.62 -6.04
C SER A 14 -1.52 21.11 -6.86
N PHE A 15 -1.56 20.91 -8.19
CA PHE A 15 -0.50 21.33 -9.10
C PHE A 15 -0.53 22.84 -9.36
N LEU A 16 -1.73 23.41 -9.54
CA LEU A 16 -1.90 24.86 -9.61
C LEU A 16 -1.51 25.53 -8.28
N LEU A 17 -1.83 24.94 -7.13
CA LEU A 17 -1.37 25.44 -5.82
C LEU A 17 0.16 25.46 -5.67
N LYS A 18 0.88 24.49 -6.25
CA LYS A 18 2.36 24.51 -6.28
C LYS A 18 2.89 25.62 -7.18
N GLY A 19 2.32 25.80 -8.37
CA GLY A 19 2.68 26.90 -9.27
C GLY A 19 2.34 28.29 -8.69
N MET A 20 1.20 28.41 -8.00
CA MET A 20 0.78 29.63 -7.30
C MET A 20 1.78 30.00 -6.20
N LYS A 21 2.19 29.06 -5.35
CA LYS A 21 3.20 29.31 -4.30
C LYS A 21 4.59 29.65 -4.85
N ALA A 22 4.92 29.22 -6.06
CA ALA A 22 6.21 29.48 -6.69
C ALA A 22 6.22 30.82 -7.47
N GLY A 23 5.04 31.31 -7.88
CA GLY A 23 4.87 32.58 -8.58
C GLY A 23 4.54 33.77 -7.68
N ASP A 24 3.96 33.52 -6.50
CA ASP A 24 3.63 34.49 -5.45
C ASP A 24 4.92 35.07 -4.84
N LYS A 25 5.29 36.28 -5.26
CA LYS A 25 6.54 36.95 -4.86
C LYS A 25 6.35 37.86 -3.66
N ASP A 26 5.15 38.40 -3.48
CA ASP A 26 4.81 39.29 -2.38
C ASP A 26 4.28 38.54 -1.14
N LEU A 27 4.09 37.22 -1.25
CA LEU A 27 3.66 36.28 -0.20
C LEU A 27 2.25 36.59 0.33
N ASP A 28 1.38 37.17 -0.50
CA ASP A 28 0.02 37.52 -0.13
C ASP A 28 -0.95 36.32 -0.19
N GLY A 29 -0.48 35.18 -0.72
CA GLY A 29 -1.25 33.94 -0.86
C GLY A 29 -2.19 33.93 -2.07
N GLN A 30 -2.09 34.93 -2.94
CA GLN A 30 -2.75 35.05 -4.23
C GLN A 30 -1.68 35.07 -5.33
N LEU A 31 -2.12 35.01 -6.59
CA LEU A 31 -1.22 35.11 -7.73
C LEU A 31 -1.80 36.17 -8.66
N ASP A 32 -1.18 37.34 -8.69
CA ASP A 32 -1.65 38.38 -9.60
C ASP A 32 -1.29 38.06 -11.06
N PHE A 33 -1.87 38.80 -12.00
CA PHE A 33 -1.62 38.55 -13.42
C PHE A 33 -0.15 38.80 -13.81
N GLU A 34 0.52 39.74 -13.14
CA GLU A 34 1.89 40.13 -13.44
C GLU A 34 2.90 39.08 -12.95
N GLU A 35 2.69 38.56 -11.74
CA GLU A 35 3.36 37.43 -11.12
C GLU A 35 3.15 36.14 -11.90
N PHE A 36 1.92 35.86 -12.35
CA PHE A 36 1.63 34.72 -13.22
C PHE A 36 2.40 34.80 -14.54
N VAL A 37 2.42 35.97 -15.18
CA VAL A 37 3.20 36.17 -16.42
C VAL A 37 4.71 36.05 -16.16
N HIS A 38 5.19 36.55 -15.02
CA HIS A 38 6.60 36.43 -14.64
C HIS A 38 7.00 34.98 -14.37
N TYR A 39 6.16 34.24 -13.63
CA TYR A 39 6.32 32.81 -13.37
C TYR A 39 6.39 32.03 -14.68
N LEU A 40 5.44 32.25 -15.59
CA LEU A 40 5.43 31.56 -16.89
C LEU A 40 6.69 31.83 -17.70
N ARG A 41 7.19 33.08 -17.71
CA ARG A 41 8.42 33.45 -18.43
C ARG A 41 9.65 32.79 -17.85
N ASP A 42 9.76 32.70 -16.53
CA ASP A 42 10.90 32.06 -15.88
C ASP A 42 10.83 30.54 -15.99
N HIS A 43 9.62 29.98 -15.90
CA HIS A 43 9.37 28.56 -16.13
C HIS A 43 9.72 28.16 -17.57
N GLU A 44 9.32 28.96 -18.57
CA GLU A 44 9.68 28.71 -19.97
C GLU A 44 11.21 28.73 -20.18
N LYS A 45 11.95 29.63 -19.51
CA LYS A 45 13.42 29.63 -19.56
C LYS A 45 14.01 28.35 -18.97
N LYS A 46 13.50 27.89 -17.82
CA LYS A 46 13.93 26.62 -17.19
C LYS A 46 13.64 25.43 -18.09
N LEU A 47 12.42 25.34 -18.64
CA LEU A 47 12.03 24.30 -19.59
C LEU A 47 12.92 24.29 -20.84
N ARG A 48 13.38 25.45 -21.29
CA ARG A 48 14.31 25.56 -22.42
C ARG A 48 15.71 25.03 -22.12
N LEU A 49 16.19 25.23 -20.89
CA LEU A 49 17.44 24.63 -20.43
C LEU A 49 17.32 23.11 -20.36
N VAL A 50 16.19 22.61 -19.86
CA VAL A 50 15.88 21.18 -19.82
C VAL A 50 15.82 20.59 -21.22
N PHE A 51 15.09 21.22 -22.14
CA PHE A 51 14.99 20.77 -23.54
C PHE A 51 16.37 20.65 -24.19
N LYS A 52 17.22 21.68 -24.05
CA LYS A 52 18.59 21.66 -24.57
C LYS A 52 19.49 20.60 -23.92
N SER A 53 19.22 20.21 -22.69
CA SER A 53 19.99 19.16 -22.02
C SER A 53 19.56 17.74 -22.45
N LEU A 54 18.33 17.60 -22.97
CA LEU A 54 17.80 16.36 -23.52
C LEU A 54 18.16 16.19 -25.01
N ASP A 55 18.07 17.27 -25.79
CA ASP A 55 18.47 17.35 -27.21
C ASP A 55 20.02 17.36 -27.34
N ARG A 56 20.62 16.17 -27.33
CA ARG A 56 22.08 15.98 -27.41
C ARG A 56 22.59 16.01 -28.83
N LYS A 57 21.75 15.59 -29.78
CA LYS A 57 22.02 15.66 -31.22
C LYS A 57 21.96 17.12 -31.70
N ASN A 58 21.39 18.01 -30.91
CA ASN A 58 21.25 19.45 -31.16
C ASN A 58 20.54 19.70 -32.49
N ASP A 59 19.55 18.85 -32.80
CA ASP A 59 18.75 18.90 -34.01
C ASP A 59 17.39 19.58 -33.77
N GLY A 60 17.17 20.07 -32.54
CA GLY A 60 15.96 20.77 -32.13
C GLY A 60 14.79 19.84 -31.86
N ARG A 61 15.03 18.53 -31.73
CA ARG A 61 14.02 17.51 -31.49
C ARG A 61 14.52 16.50 -30.46
N ILE A 62 13.62 15.96 -29.65
CA ILE A 62 13.97 14.92 -28.67
C ILE A 62 13.44 13.57 -29.17
N ASP A 63 14.32 12.59 -29.34
CA ASP A 63 13.96 11.23 -29.77
C ASP A 63 14.04 10.17 -28.66
N SER A 64 13.70 8.92 -29.00
CA SER A 64 13.65 7.82 -28.02
C SER A 64 15.01 7.52 -27.44
N GLN A 65 16.06 7.64 -28.25
CA GLN A 65 17.43 7.34 -27.86
C GLN A 65 17.96 8.41 -26.89
N GLU A 66 17.63 9.68 -27.11
CA GLU A 66 17.99 10.77 -26.22
C GLU A 66 17.28 10.70 -24.86
N ILE A 67 16.01 10.28 -24.85
CA ILE A 67 15.27 9.98 -23.61
C ILE A 67 15.92 8.81 -22.88
N MET A 68 16.23 7.71 -23.57
CA MET A 68 16.94 6.56 -22.98
C MET A 68 18.28 6.98 -22.39
N GLN A 69 19.05 7.78 -23.12
CA GLN A 69 20.39 8.17 -22.71
C GLN A 69 20.34 9.13 -21.50
N SER A 70 19.39 10.07 -21.49
CA SER A 70 19.19 11.00 -20.39
C SER A 70 18.74 10.29 -19.11
N LEU A 71 17.90 9.26 -19.25
CA LEU A 71 17.50 8.39 -18.15
C LEU A 71 18.67 7.53 -17.65
N ARG A 72 19.48 6.98 -18.55
CA ARG A 72 20.70 6.22 -18.20
C ARG A 72 21.70 7.05 -17.41
N ASP A 73 21.92 8.31 -17.81
CA ASP A 73 22.83 9.22 -17.13
C ASP A 73 22.35 9.60 -15.71
N LEU A 74 21.05 9.41 -15.45
CA LEU A 74 20.44 9.57 -14.14
C LEU A 74 20.26 8.24 -13.39
N GLY A 75 20.87 7.15 -13.89
CA GLY A 75 20.85 5.82 -13.26
C GLY A 75 19.62 4.97 -13.59
N VAL A 76 18.74 5.43 -14.48
CA VAL A 76 17.50 4.75 -14.87
C VAL A 76 17.67 4.07 -16.24
N ASN A 77 17.73 2.74 -16.25
CA ASN A 77 17.81 1.96 -17.49
C ASN A 77 16.41 1.60 -18.00
N ILE A 78 16.02 2.14 -19.15
CA ILE A 78 14.77 1.80 -19.85
C ILE A 78 15.05 1.13 -21.19
N SER A 79 14.12 0.31 -21.67
CA SER A 79 14.16 -0.28 -23.02
C SER A 79 13.73 0.73 -24.09
N GLU A 80 14.11 0.47 -25.33
CA GLU A 80 13.72 1.30 -26.48
C GLU A 80 12.19 1.33 -26.66
N GLU A 81 11.51 0.21 -26.43
CA GLU A 81 10.04 0.16 -26.43
C GLU A 81 9.40 1.03 -25.33
N GLN A 82 10.07 1.17 -24.17
CA GLN A 82 9.60 2.04 -23.09
C GLN A 82 9.83 3.51 -23.41
N ALA A 83 10.96 3.85 -24.04
CA ALA A 83 11.24 5.20 -24.50
C ALA A 83 10.30 5.63 -25.63
N GLU A 84 10.05 4.71 -26.57
CA GLU A 84 9.03 4.90 -27.60
C GLU A 84 7.65 5.09 -26.98
N LYS A 85 7.28 4.40 -25.90
CA LYS A 85 6.00 4.63 -25.20
C LYS A 85 5.90 6.01 -24.54
N ILE A 86 7.02 6.57 -24.07
CA ILE A 86 7.08 7.96 -23.56
C ILE A 86 6.80 8.95 -24.70
N LEU A 87 7.24 8.64 -25.92
CA LEU A 87 6.98 9.44 -27.13
C LEU A 87 5.61 9.18 -27.77
N ARG A 88 5.13 7.93 -27.75
CA ARG A 88 4.00 7.40 -28.53
C ARG A 88 2.61 7.58 -27.94
N ARG A 89 2.39 8.28 -26.82
CA ARG A 89 1.01 8.46 -26.30
C ARG A 89 0.15 9.28 -27.29
N ILE A 90 -0.48 8.55 -28.24
CA ILE A 90 -1.17 8.96 -29.48
C ILE A 90 -2.61 8.35 -29.51
N ARG A 91 -3.59 9.20 -29.90
CA ARG A 91 -4.91 9.01 -30.61
C ARG A 91 -5.82 7.81 -30.25
N ARG A 92 -7.14 7.98 -29.97
CA ARG A 92 -8.24 8.62 -30.76
C ARG A 92 -9.47 9.07 -29.90
N GLY A 93 -9.91 10.34 -30.08
CA GLY A 93 -11.25 11.03 -29.97
C GLY A 93 -12.27 10.70 -28.85
N HIS A 94 -12.91 11.66 -28.12
CA HIS A 94 -13.70 12.83 -28.59
C HIS A 94 -14.05 13.93 -27.51
N ILE A 95 -13.98 15.21 -27.95
CA ILE A 95 -14.71 16.49 -27.68
C ILE A 95 -14.66 17.28 -26.34
N TRP A 96 -14.64 16.75 -25.10
CA TRP A 96 -14.90 17.62 -23.92
C TRP A 96 -13.81 17.79 -22.84
N ALA A 97 -12.59 17.29 -23.05
CA ALA A 97 -11.43 17.60 -22.19
C ALA A 97 -10.19 17.89 -23.05
N PRO A 98 -9.50 19.04 -22.91
CA PRO A 98 -8.27 19.28 -23.67
C PRO A 98 -7.16 18.38 -23.11
N ILE A 99 -6.94 17.25 -23.79
CA ILE A 99 -5.78 16.38 -23.65
C ILE A 99 -4.57 17.15 -24.20
N MET A 100 -3.52 17.33 -23.40
CA MET A 100 -2.27 17.92 -23.89
C MET A 100 -1.34 16.79 -24.35
N TYR A 101 -1.12 16.72 -25.66
CA TYR A 101 -0.20 15.78 -26.31
C TYR A 101 1.23 16.34 -26.27
N MET A 102 2.22 15.51 -25.96
CA MET A 102 3.65 15.90 -25.99
C MET A 102 4.28 15.77 -27.38
N ASP A 103 3.76 14.88 -28.22
CA ASP A 103 4.01 14.85 -29.67
C ASP A 103 2.64 15.10 -30.34
N LYS A 104 2.39 16.36 -30.71
CA LYS A 104 1.11 16.81 -31.32
C LYS A 104 1.07 16.44 -32.80
N ASN A 105 2.23 16.38 -33.46
CA ASN A 105 2.36 16.20 -34.89
C ASN A 105 2.53 14.72 -35.32
N GLY A 106 2.80 13.81 -34.37
CA GLY A 106 2.92 12.36 -34.58
C GLY A 106 4.23 11.95 -35.22
N THR A 107 5.30 12.73 -35.02
CA THR A 107 6.61 12.51 -35.66
C THR A 107 7.51 11.53 -34.94
N MET A 108 7.10 11.01 -33.76
CA MET A 108 7.96 10.22 -32.86
C MET A 108 9.15 11.01 -32.30
N THR A 109 9.07 12.33 -32.38
CA THR A 109 10.08 13.26 -31.88
C THR A 109 9.37 14.45 -31.27
N ILE A 110 9.91 15.02 -30.19
CA ILE A 110 9.30 16.16 -29.50
C ILE A 110 10.04 17.43 -29.88
N ASP A 111 9.36 18.39 -30.52
CA ASP A 111 9.93 19.70 -30.78
C ASP A 111 9.79 20.67 -29.59
N TRP A 112 10.48 21.81 -29.64
CA TRP A 112 10.44 22.80 -28.57
C TRP A 112 9.03 23.31 -28.23
N ASN A 113 8.18 23.52 -29.23
CA ASN A 113 6.83 24.05 -29.00
C ASN A 113 5.96 22.99 -28.32
N GLU A 114 6.10 21.74 -28.72
CA GLU A 114 5.39 20.63 -28.10
C GLU A 114 5.87 20.37 -26.66
N TRP A 115 7.19 20.40 -26.45
CA TRP A 115 7.81 20.31 -25.13
C TRP A 115 7.36 21.42 -24.19
N ARG A 116 7.43 22.68 -24.66
CA ARG A 116 6.99 23.86 -23.91
C ARG A 116 5.53 23.71 -23.55
N ASP A 117 4.66 23.52 -24.53
CA ASP A 117 3.22 23.50 -24.30
C ASP A 117 2.84 22.38 -23.31
N TYR A 118 3.45 21.20 -23.40
CA TYR A 118 3.16 20.08 -22.50
C TYR A 118 3.57 20.36 -21.04
N HIS A 119 4.71 21.01 -20.82
CA HIS A 119 5.27 21.24 -19.48
C HIS A 119 4.99 22.65 -18.91
N LEU A 120 4.44 23.57 -19.70
CA LEU A 120 4.28 24.99 -19.32
C LEU A 120 3.45 25.20 -18.05
N LEU A 121 2.46 24.35 -17.81
CA LEU A 121 1.60 24.39 -16.62
C LEU A 121 2.00 23.34 -15.57
N HIS A 122 3.06 22.58 -15.83
CA HIS A 122 3.55 21.55 -14.93
C HIS A 122 4.65 22.13 -14.03
N PRO A 123 4.57 21.98 -12.70
CA PRO A 123 5.52 22.59 -11.76
C PRO A 123 6.88 21.87 -11.67
N ALA A 124 7.26 21.07 -12.67
CA ALA A 124 8.54 20.38 -12.68
C ALA A 124 9.59 21.27 -13.34
N ASP A 125 10.63 21.60 -12.58
CA ASP A 125 11.62 22.61 -12.95
C ASP A 125 12.93 22.00 -13.47
N ASN A 126 13.08 20.68 -13.33
CA ASN A 126 14.32 19.96 -13.62
C ASN A 126 14.06 18.55 -14.17
N ILE A 127 15.07 17.99 -14.86
CA ILE A 127 14.99 16.64 -15.44
C ILE A 127 14.63 15.56 -14.39
N PRO A 128 15.23 15.53 -13.18
CA PRO A 128 14.88 14.55 -12.15
C PRO A 128 13.40 14.59 -11.73
N GLU A 129 12.80 15.77 -11.59
CA GLU A 129 11.37 15.92 -11.25
C GLU A 129 10.45 15.48 -12.39
N ILE A 130 10.82 15.76 -13.65
CA ILE A 130 10.07 15.28 -14.82
C ILE A 130 10.13 13.76 -14.89
N ILE A 131 11.28 13.15 -14.56
CA ILE A 131 11.46 11.69 -14.52
C ILE A 131 10.73 11.06 -13.35
N LEU A 132 10.79 11.66 -12.15
CA LEU A 132 10.02 11.25 -10.99
C LEU A 132 8.53 11.33 -11.29
N TYR A 133 8.09 12.38 -11.99
CA TYR A 133 6.72 12.49 -12.48
C TYR A 133 6.36 11.39 -13.47
N TRP A 134 7.21 11.07 -14.45
CA TRP A 134 6.98 9.93 -15.35
C TRP A 134 6.91 8.60 -14.58
N LYS A 135 7.71 8.45 -13.52
CA LYS A 135 7.70 7.28 -12.64
C LYS A 135 6.41 7.17 -11.81
N HIS A 136 5.96 8.29 -11.22
CA HIS A 136 4.78 8.37 -10.35
C HIS A 136 3.45 8.41 -11.11
N SER A 137 3.41 8.96 -12.32
CA SER A 137 2.17 9.16 -13.06
C SER A 137 1.69 7.90 -13.79
N SER A 138 2.55 7.01 -14.30
CA SER A 138 2.08 5.79 -14.98
C SER A 138 3.16 4.74 -15.37
N ILE A 139 4.18 4.37 -14.58
CA ILE A 139 5.19 3.40 -15.11
C ILE A 139 5.60 2.22 -14.19
N PHE A 140 5.54 2.30 -12.84
CA PHE A 140 6.01 1.19 -11.97
C PHE A 140 5.14 0.87 -10.76
N ASP A 141 3.84 1.12 -10.86
CA ASP A 141 2.92 0.89 -9.76
C ASP A 141 2.51 -0.60 -9.69
N VAL A 142 3.37 -1.39 -9.03
CA VAL A 142 3.04 -2.75 -8.57
C VAL A 142 2.01 -2.57 -7.47
N GLY A 143 0.80 -3.04 -7.77
CA GLY A 143 -0.39 -2.89 -6.95
C GLY A 143 -0.13 -3.11 -5.46
N GLU A 144 -0.87 -2.35 -4.67
CA GLU A 144 -0.97 -2.41 -3.22
C GLU A 144 -0.93 -3.85 -2.71
N SER A 145 0.27 -4.35 -2.46
CA SER A 145 0.47 -5.48 -1.61
C SER A 145 1.04 -4.92 -0.32
N LEU A 146 0.25 -4.93 0.75
CA LEU A 146 0.74 -4.70 2.12
C LEU A 146 2.03 -5.49 2.46
N MET A 147 2.43 -6.46 1.62
CA MET A 147 3.61 -7.30 1.73
C MET A 147 4.87 -6.77 1.02
N VAL A 148 4.79 -5.81 0.09
CA VAL A 148 5.97 -5.20 -0.57
C VAL A 148 6.13 -3.78 -0.04
N PRO A 149 7.27 -3.36 0.51
CA PRO A 149 7.47 -1.95 0.85
C PRO A 149 7.44 -1.14 -0.44
N ASP A 150 6.84 0.05 -0.43
CA ASP A 150 7.16 1.06 -1.43
C ASP A 150 8.69 1.15 -1.49
N GLU A 151 9.26 0.99 -2.69
CA GLU A 151 10.68 1.24 -2.89
C GLU A 151 10.95 2.70 -2.53
N PHE A 152 11.36 2.95 -1.29
CA PHE A 152 11.83 4.27 -0.85
C PHE A 152 12.88 4.74 -1.86
N THR A 153 12.64 5.89 -2.47
CA THR A 153 13.51 6.44 -3.51
C THR A 153 14.92 6.67 -2.95
N ALA A 154 15.94 6.58 -3.81
CA ALA A 154 17.33 6.79 -3.42
C ALA A 154 17.55 8.18 -2.78
N GLU A 155 16.70 9.15 -3.12
CA GLU A 155 16.65 10.48 -2.50
C GLU A 155 16.10 10.47 -1.07
N GLU A 156 15.00 9.77 -0.80
CA GLU A 156 14.43 9.62 0.55
C GLU A 156 15.41 8.93 1.52
N LYS A 157 16.22 8.00 1.01
CA LYS A 157 17.30 7.35 1.77
C LYS A 157 18.48 8.30 2.03
N LYS A 158 18.80 9.22 1.10
CA LYS A 158 19.89 10.20 1.24
C LYS A 158 19.53 11.41 2.11
N MET A 159 18.26 11.80 2.18
CA MET A 159 17.83 13.04 2.86
C MET A 159 17.73 12.97 4.39
N GLY A 160 18.06 11.84 5.04
CA GLY A 160 17.97 11.70 6.51
C GLY A 160 16.55 11.82 7.08
N MET A 161 15.51 11.87 6.21
CA MET A 161 14.09 11.98 6.59
C MET A 161 13.40 10.62 6.74
N LEU A 162 14.11 9.51 6.51
CA LEU A 162 13.57 8.14 6.61
C LEU A 162 12.87 7.88 7.95
N TRP A 163 13.44 8.34 9.06
CA TRP A 163 12.84 8.17 10.39
C TRP A 163 11.49 8.87 10.51
N ARG A 164 11.27 9.99 9.80
CA ARG A 164 10.00 10.73 9.82
C ARG A 164 8.90 9.96 9.11
N HIS A 165 9.20 9.36 7.95
CA HIS A 165 8.27 8.47 7.26
C HIS A 165 7.97 7.21 8.07
N LEU A 166 8.98 6.62 8.72
CA LEU A 166 8.79 5.47 9.59
C LEU A 166 7.94 5.80 10.83
N VAL A 167 8.14 6.97 11.44
CA VAL A 167 7.32 7.44 12.57
C VAL A 167 5.91 7.79 12.12
N ALA A 168 5.74 8.46 10.97
CA ALA A 168 4.42 8.75 10.41
C ALA A 168 3.65 7.45 10.09
N GLY A 169 4.28 6.51 9.40
CA GLY A 169 3.69 5.21 9.07
C GLY A 169 3.41 4.35 10.31
N GLY A 170 4.35 4.33 11.27
CA GLY A 170 4.18 3.63 12.54
C GLY A 170 3.04 4.21 13.39
N GLY A 171 2.98 5.54 13.49
CA GLY A 171 1.93 6.27 14.21
C GLY A 171 0.56 6.08 13.58
N ALA A 172 0.46 6.25 12.26
CA ALA A 172 -0.76 5.98 11.50
C ALA A 172 -1.24 4.53 11.67
N GLY A 173 -0.32 3.57 11.57
CA GLY A 173 -0.60 2.16 11.80
C GLY A 173 -1.04 1.84 13.23
N ALA A 174 -0.56 2.58 14.23
CA ALA A 174 -0.93 2.41 15.64
C ALA A 174 -2.34 2.96 15.93
N VAL A 175 -2.65 4.16 15.43
CA VAL A 175 -3.97 4.80 15.59
C VAL A 175 -5.04 3.98 14.88
N SER A 176 -4.81 3.64 13.60
CA SER A 176 -5.74 2.83 12.81
C SER A 176 -6.05 1.47 13.46
N ARG A 177 -5.02 0.74 13.92
CA ARG A 177 -5.20 -0.54 14.64
C ARG A 177 -5.94 -0.37 15.97
N THR A 178 -5.76 0.74 16.66
CA THR A 178 -6.42 1.03 17.95
C THR A 178 -7.90 1.36 17.76
N CYS A 179 -8.25 2.17 16.76
CA CYS A 179 -9.63 2.48 16.41
C CYS A 179 -10.39 1.23 15.95
N THR A 180 -9.71 0.32 15.24
CA THR A 180 -10.31 -0.91 14.70
C THR A 180 -10.17 -2.13 15.60
N ALA A 181 -9.51 -2.01 16.75
CA ALA A 181 -9.28 -3.11 17.69
C ALA A 181 -10.56 -3.83 18.18
N PRO A 182 -11.69 -3.13 18.44
CA PRO A 182 -12.93 -3.81 18.82
C PRO A 182 -13.44 -4.79 17.75
N LEU A 183 -13.34 -4.42 16.47
CA LEU A 183 -13.73 -5.28 15.34
C LEU A 183 -12.76 -6.44 15.15
N ASP A 184 -11.45 -6.20 15.34
CA ASP A 184 -10.44 -7.25 15.33
C ASP A 184 -10.69 -8.30 16.41
N ARG A 185 -10.99 -7.88 17.64
CA ARG A 185 -11.29 -8.80 18.74
C ARG A 185 -12.59 -9.55 18.49
N LEU A 186 -13.62 -8.87 17.98
CA LEU A 186 -14.89 -9.51 17.60
C LEU A 186 -14.69 -10.58 16.53
N LYS A 187 -13.89 -10.30 15.49
CA LYS A 187 -13.52 -11.28 14.46
C LYS A 187 -12.94 -12.54 15.09
N VAL A 188 -11.92 -12.41 15.94
CA VAL A 188 -11.25 -13.54 16.58
C VAL A 188 -12.22 -14.33 17.49
N LEU A 189 -13.08 -13.65 18.23
CA LEU A 189 -14.10 -14.30 19.07
C LEU A 189 -15.12 -15.08 18.23
N MET A 190 -15.62 -14.50 17.13
CA MET A 190 -16.56 -15.18 16.23
C MET A 190 -15.92 -16.36 15.50
N GLN A 191 -14.65 -16.24 15.11
CA GLN A 191 -13.89 -17.32 14.48
C GLN A 191 -13.76 -18.55 15.39
N VAL A 192 -13.66 -18.33 16.70
CA VAL A 192 -13.38 -19.40 17.68
C VAL A 192 -14.63 -19.92 18.36
N HIS A 193 -15.53 -19.04 18.84
CA HIS A 193 -16.66 -19.42 19.69
C HIS A 193 -17.99 -19.58 18.95
N SER A 194 -18.12 -19.07 17.71
CA SER A 194 -19.36 -19.29 16.96
C SER A 194 -19.41 -20.74 16.48
N SER A 195 -20.52 -21.41 16.76
CA SER A 195 -20.85 -22.80 16.37
C SER A 195 -22.21 -22.84 15.66
N LYS A 196 -22.57 -23.96 15.02
CA LYS A 196 -23.90 -24.16 14.41
C LYS A 196 -25.05 -23.98 15.43
N SER A 197 -24.79 -24.33 16.69
CA SER A 197 -25.71 -24.14 17.82
C SER A 197 -25.66 -22.73 18.43
N ASN A 198 -24.61 -21.94 18.17
CA ASN A 198 -24.41 -20.60 18.72
C ASN A 198 -23.99 -19.62 17.61
N SER A 199 -24.98 -19.15 16.85
CA SER A 199 -24.77 -18.12 15.82
C SER A 199 -24.64 -16.76 16.49
N MET A 200 -23.39 -16.38 16.76
CA MET A 200 -23.08 -15.09 17.37
C MET A 200 -23.29 -13.98 16.34
N ARG A 201 -24.37 -13.22 16.49
CA ARG A 201 -24.54 -11.95 15.75
C ARG A 201 -23.53 -10.92 16.25
N ILE A 202 -23.15 -9.96 15.41
CA ILE A 202 -22.18 -8.89 15.73
C ILE A 202 -22.54 -8.18 17.04
N ALA A 203 -23.79 -7.75 17.20
CA ALA A 203 -24.27 -7.10 18.43
C ALA A 203 -24.19 -8.03 19.66
N GLY A 204 -24.50 -9.32 19.48
CA GLY A 204 -24.38 -10.32 20.53
C GLY A 204 -22.92 -10.54 20.96
N GLY A 205 -21.98 -10.54 20.01
CA GLY A 205 -20.56 -10.66 20.30
C GLY A 205 -20.02 -9.46 21.09
N PHE A 206 -20.36 -8.23 20.68
CA PHE A 206 -20.02 -7.04 21.46
C PHE A 206 -20.65 -7.05 22.86
N SER A 207 -21.93 -7.44 22.97
CA SER A 207 -22.61 -7.57 24.26
C SER A 207 -21.90 -8.59 25.17
N GLN A 208 -21.49 -9.74 24.64
CA GLN A 208 -20.73 -10.74 25.38
C GLN A 208 -19.37 -10.21 25.84
N MET A 209 -18.64 -9.50 24.97
CA MET A 209 -17.36 -8.89 25.32
C MET A 209 -17.51 -7.91 26.47
N ILE A 210 -18.50 -7.03 26.40
CA ILE A 210 -18.77 -6.02 27.42
C ILE A 210 -19.24 -6.66 28.73
N ARG A 211 -20.11 -7.68 28.67
CA ARG A 211 -20.57 -8.43 29.86
C ARG A 211 -19.43 -9.15 30.57
N GLU A 212 -18.46 -9.69 29.82
CA GLU A 212 -17.36 -10.45 30.41
C GLU A 212 -16.30 -9.57 31.11
N GLY A 213 -16.01 -8.38 30.58
CA GLY A 213 -14.87 -7.57 31.05
C GLY A 213 -15.01 -6.06 30.91
N GLY A 214 -16.24 -5.57 30.74
CA GLY A 214 -16.56 -4.16 30.53
C GLY A 214 -16.10 -3.62 29.18
N VAL A 215 -16.24 -2.31 28.99
CA VAL A 215 -15.92 -1.60 27.74
C VAL A 215 -14.43 -1.69 27.40
N ARG A 216 -13.54 -1.62 28.39
CA ARG A 216 -12.09 -1.76 28.18
C ARG A 216 -11.70 -3.13 27.62
N SER A 217 -12.53 -4.15 27.79
CA SER A 217 -12.25 -5.47 27.23
C SER A 217 -12.17 -5.44 25.71
N LEU A 218 -12.91 -4.54 25.03
CA LEU A 218 -12.95 -4.46 23.56
C LEU A 218 -11.53 -4.35 22.94
N TRP A 219 -10.57 -3.75 23.66
CA TRP A 219 -9.18 -3.58 23.24
C TRP A 219 -8.21 -4.66 23.74
N ARG A 220 -8.68 -5.78 24.30
CA ARG A 220 -7.78 -6.89 24.71
C ARG A 220 -6.99 -7.39 23.50
N GLY A 221 -5.66 -7.46 23.66
CA GLY A 221 -4.73 -7.83 22.60
C GLY A 221 -4.30 -6.66 21.70
N ASN A 222 -4.84 -5.44 21.85
CA ASN A 222 -4.41 -4.31 21.02
C ASN A 222 -2.96 -3.90 21.29
N GLY A 223 -2.49 -3.97 22.53
CA GLY A 223 -1.13 -3.57 22.90
C GLY A 223 -0.05 -4.32 22.10
N ILE A 224 -0.20 -5.64 21.91
CA ILE A 224 0.72 -6.42 21.07
C ILE A 224 0.53 -6.12 19.57
N ASN A 225 -0.69 -5.80 19.14
CA ASN A 225 -0.98 -5.42 17.76
C ASN A 225 -0.29 -4.10 17.36
N VAL A 226 -0.11 -3.18 18.31
CA VAL A 226 0.67 -1.95 18.13
C VAL A 226 2.17 -2.21 18.30
N LEU A 227 2.57 -2.97 19.32
CA LEU A 227 3.98 -3.29 19.59
C LEU A 227 4.66 -3.99 18.41
N LYS A 228 3.94 -4.86 17.69
CA LYS A 228 4.50 -5.61 16.57
C LYS A 228 4.81 -4.77 15.33
N ILE A 229 4.28 -3.55 15.21
CA ILE A 229 4.44 -2.71 14.00
C ILE A 229 5.92 -2.43 13.75
N ALA A 230 6.63 -1.93 14.75
CA ALA A 230 8.04 -1.57 14.64
C ALA A 230 8.95 -2.77 14.28
N PRO A 231 8.93 -3.91 15.00
CA PRO A 231 9.76 -5.06 14.64
C PRO A 231 9.36 -5.68 13.30
N GLU A 232 8.06 -5.69 12.95
CA GLU A 232 7.59 -6.18 11.65
C GLU A 232 8.19 -5.34 10.50
N SER A 233 8.13 -4.01 10.60
CA SER A 233 8.73 -3.11 9.61
C SER A 233 10.27 -3.21 9.56
N ALA A 234 10.93 -3.29 10.71
CA ALA A 234 12.39 -3.38 10.78
C ALA A 234 12.92 -4.68 10.15
N ILE A 235 12.33 -5.82 10.50
CA ILE A 235 12.71 -7.13 9.93
C ILE A 235 12.41 -7.15 8.44
N LYS A 236 11.30 -6.57 7.99
CA LYS A 236 10.95 -6.49 6.57
C LYS A 236 12.00 -5.75 5.77
N PHE A 237 12.43 -4.58 6.26
CA PHE A 237 13.47 -3.78 5.62
C PHE A 237 14.80 -4.54 5.54
N VAL A 238 15.26 -5.09 6.68
CA VAL A 238 16.54 -5.83 6.73
C VAL A 238 16.50 -7.08 5.84
N ALA A 239 15.44 -7.87 5.93
CA ALA A 239 15.30 -9.09 5.13
C ALA A 239 15.31 -8.80 3.63
N TYR A 240 14.55 -7.78 3.20
CA TYR A 240 14.48 -7.39 1.80
C TYR A 240 15.84 -6.93 1.26
N GLU A 241 16.54 -6.08 2.00
CA GLU A 241 17.87 -5.57 1.62
C GLU A 241 18.91 -6.71 1.55
N GLN A 242 18.90 -7.65 2.50
CA GLN A 242 19.82 -8.79 2.48
C GLN A 242 19.54 -9.74 1.32
N ILE A 243 18.27 -10.02 1.01
CA ILE A 243 17.91 -10.86 -0.13
C ILE A 243 18.33 -10.20 -1.44
N LYS A 244 18.10 -8.88 -1.59
CA LYS A 244 18.56 -8.13 -2.77
C LYS A 244 20.08 -8.24 -2.97
N ARG A 245 20.86 -8.09 -1.89
CA ARG A 245 22.33 -8.25 -1.92
C ARG A 245 22.76 -9.67 -2.30
N LEU A 246 22.10 -10.69 -1.75
CA LEU A 246 22.38 -12.09 -2.06
C LEU A 246 22.06 -12.45 -3.51
N MET A 247 21.06 -11.79 -4.13
CA MET A 247 20.73 -11.97 -5.54
C MET A 247 21.71 -11.28 -6.50
N GLY A 248 22.78 -10.65 -5.99
CA GLY A 248 23.84 -10.06 -6.82
C GLY A 248 23.42 -8.80 -7.59
N SER A 249 22.26 -8.24 -7.27
CA SER A 249 21.74 -7.06 -7.95
C SER A 249 22.35 -5.79 -7.34
N ASN A 250 23.50 -5.38 -7.87
CA ASN A 250 24.05 -4.02 -7.69
C ASN A 250 23.27 -2.96 -8.49
N GLN A 251 22.21 -3.35 -9.21
CA GLN A 251 21.33 -2.44 -9.92
C GLN A 251 20.29 -1.83 -8.94
N GLU A 252 20.04 -0.53 -9.08
CA GLU A 252 19.05 0.16 -8.24
C GLU A 252 17.64 -0.42 -8.44
N THR A 253 17.34 -0.95 -9.62
CA THR A 253 16.03 -1.54 -9.98
C THR A 253 16.14 -3.04 -10.24
N LEU A 254 15.49 -3.85 -9.41
CA LEU A 254 15.33 -5.29 -9.61
C LEU A 254 14.33 -5.57 -10.73
N GLY A 255 14.53 -6.67 -11.48
CA GLY A 255 13.51 -7.16 -12.42
C GLY A 255 12.22 -7.58 -11.71
N ILE A 256 11.09 -7.65 -12.42
CA ILE A 256 9.77 -7.98 -11.82
C ILE A 256 9.81 -9.32 -11.06
N THR A 257 10.38 -10.35 -11.68
CA THR A 257 10.53 -11.68 -11.06
C THR A 257 11.45 -11.66 -9.85
N GLU A 258 12.53 -10.88 -9.91
CA GLU A 258 13.48 -10.76 -8.81
C GLU A 258 12.87 -10.01 -7.61
N ARG A 259 12.11 -8.93 -7.88
CA ARG A 259 11.34 -8.22 -6.85
C ARG A 259 10.30 -9.13 -6.20
N LEU A 260 9.61 -9.94 -7.00
CA LEU A 260 8.61 -10.89 -6.50
C LEU A 260 9.25 -11.97 -5.62
N LEU A 261 10.38 -12.54 -6.05
CA LEU A 261 11.13 -13.53 -5.28
C LEU A 261 11.70 -12.92 -3.98
N ALA A 262 12.33 -11.75 -4.08
CA ALA A 262 12.88 -11.05 -2.92
C ALA A 262 11.79 -10.65 -1.93
N GLY A 263 10.67 -10.13 -2.41
CA GLY A 263 9.50 -9.78 -1.61
C GLY A 263 8.88 -11.01 -0.93
N SER A 264 8.74 -12.13 -1.65
CA SER A 264 8.17 -13.37 -1.11
C SER A 264 9.06 -13.99 -0.03
N LEU A 265 10.38 -14.06 -0.26
CA LEU A 265 11.34 -14.56 0.71
C LEU A 265 11.42 -13.64 1.95
N ALA A 266 11.45 -12.32 1.74
CA ALA A 266 11.42 -11.35 2.84
C ALA A 266 10.14 -11.49 3.66
N GLY A 267 8.99 -11.62 2.99
CA GLY A 267 7.69 -11.86 3.61
C GLY A 267 7.68 -13.15 4.45
N ALA A 268 8.26 -14.25 3.96
CA ALA A 268 8.38 -15.49 4.71
C ALA A 268 9.27 -15.35 5.95
N ILE A 269 10.40 -14.64 5.86
CA ILE A 269 11.29 -14.36 7.00
C ILE A 269 10.55 -13.53 8.04
N VAL A 270 9.95 -12.40 7.65
CA VAL A 270 9.18 -11.53 8.54
C VAL A 270 8.08 -12.31 9.23
N GLN A 271 7.32 -13.08 8.46
CA GLN A 271 6.20 -13.84 8.98
C GLN A 271 6.65 -14.92 9.97
N SER A 272 7.81 -15.55 9.74
CA SER A 272 8.41 -16.53 10.65
C SER A 272 8.89 -15.90 11.95
N SER A 273 9.53 -14.73 11.89
CA SER A 273 10.06 -14.02 13.05
C SER A 273 8.96 -13.40 13.92
N ILE A 274 7.90 -12.85 13.30
CA ILE A 274 6.79 -12.20 14.00
C ILE A 274 5.74 -13.21 14.48
N TYR A 275 5.76 -14.46 14.00
CA TYR A 275 4.75 -15.46 14.30
C TYR A 275 4.45 -15.67 15.80
N PRO A 276 5.46 -15.72 16.71
CA PRO A 276 5.20 -15.81 18.15
C PRO A 276 4.30 -14.68 18.69
N MET A 277 4.45 -13.47 18.15
CA MET A 277 3.61 -12.32 18.53
C MET A 277 2.17 -12.47 18.01
N GLU A 278 1.97 -13.09 16.84
CA GLU A 278 0.64 -13.41 16.31
C GLU A 278 -0.10 -14.40 17.21
N VAL A 279 0.58 -15.44 17.73
CA VAL A 279 -0.03 -16.39 18.67
C VAL A 279 -0.40 -15.69 19.98
N LEU A 280 0.50 -14.87 20.53
CA LEU A 280 0.24 -14.10 21.74
C LEU A 280 -0.94 -13.13 21.58
N LYS A 281 -1.07 -12.49 20.41
CA LYS A 281 -2.21 -11.64 20.06
C LYS A 281 -3.52 -12.41 20.15
N THR A 282 -3.61 -13.57 19.49
CA THR A 282 -4.82 -14.39 19.49
C THR A 282 -5.17 -14.87 20.90
N ARG A 283 -4.18 -15.31 21.68
CA ARG A 283 -4.35 -15.74 23.08
C ARG A 283 -4.85 -14.62 23.99
N LEU A 284 -4.28 -13.42 23.87
CA LEU A 284 -4.68 -12.25 24.66
C LEU A 284 -6.06 -11.70 24.25
N ALA A 285 -6.43 -11.80 22.97
CA ALA A 285 -7.75 -11.37 22.49
C ALA A 285 -8.89 -12.26 23.03
N LEU A 286 -8.61 -13.56 23.15
CA LEU A 286 -9.55 -14.59 23.64
C LEU A 286 -9.50 -14.80 25.15
N ARG A 287 -8.57 -14.16 25.87
CA ARG A 287 -8.40 -14.37 27.31
C ARG A 287 -9.68 -14.00 28.06
N LYS A 288 -10.00 -14.82 29.07
CA LYS A 288 -11.03 -14.50 30.06
C LYS A 288 -10.54 -13.45 31.04
N THR A 289 -11.45 -12.69 31.65
CA THR A 289 -11.11 -11.75 32.74
C THR A 289 -10.35 -12.47 33.85
N GLY A 290 -9.17 -11.98 34.22
CA GLY A 290 -8.31 -12.57 35.26
C GLY A 290 -7.41 -13.72 34.82
N GLN A 291 -7.47 -14.19 33.56
CA GLN A 291 -6.65 -15.32 33.10
C GLN A 291 -5.15 -15.00 32.96
N TYR A 292 -4.82 -13.77 32.55
CA TYR A 292 -3.45 -13.29 32.41
C TYR A 292 -3.38 -11.84 32.91
N SER A 293 -2.37 -11.52 33.71
CA SER A 293 -2.10 -10.14 34.17
C SER A 293 -1.60 -9.24 33.04
N GLY A 294 -0.81 -9.79 32.09
CA GLY A 294 -0.24 -9.04 30.97
C GLY A 294 0.35 -9.91 29.87
N LEU A 295 1.11 -9.28 28.96
CA LEU A 295 1.77 -9.95 27.84
C LEU A 295 2.83 -10.95 28.29
N GLN A 296 3.71 -10.53 29.21
CA GLN A 296 4.80 -11.37 29.73
C GLN A 296 4.25 -12.59 30.48
N ASP A 297 3.20 -12.38 31.27
CA ASP A 297 2.52 -13.46 32.00
C ASP A 297 1.86 -14.46 31.05
N CYS A 298 1.20 -13.98 29.99
CA CYS A 298 0.67 -14.83 28.92
C CYS A 298 1.78 -15.65 28.24
N ALA A 299 2.91 -15.03 27.89
CA ALA A 299 4.04 -15.72 27.28
C ALA A 299 4.65 -16.77 28.22
N LYS A 300 4.84 -16.44 29.50
CA LYS A 300 5.35 -17.36 30.53
C LYS A 300 4.42 -18.55 30.70
N HIS A 301 3.11 -18.32 30.77
CA HIS A 301 2.11 -19.38 30.89
C HIS A 301 2.10 -20.31 29.67
N ILE A 302 2.19 -19.78 28.45
CA ILE A 302 2.25 -20.58 27.23
C ILE A 302 3.53 -21.43 27.23
N PHE A 303 4.68 -20.81 27.53
CA PHE A 303 5.96 -21.50 27.57
C PHE A 303 5.97 -22.64 28.61
N GLN A 304 5.47 -22.40 29.82
CA GLN A 304 5.45 -23.39 30.89
C GLN A 304 4.45 -24.53 30.68
N ARG A 305 3.29 -24.27 30.05
CA ARG A 305 2.23 -25.28 29.88
C ARG A 305 2.28 -26.03 28.55
N GLU A 306 2.65 -25.35 27.47
CA GLU A 306 2.58 -25.88 26.10
C GLU A 306 3.96 -26.00 25.42
N GLY A 307 5.00 -25.38 25.99
CA GLY A 307 6.36 -25.36 25.43
C GLY A 307 6.54 -24.38 24.26
N VAL A 308 7.74 -24.38 23.67
CA VAL A 308 8.14 -23.44 22.59
C VAL A 308 7.33 -23.65 21.31
N ALA A 309 6.98 -24.90 20.98
CA ALA A 309 6.20 -25.22 19.78
C ALA A 309 4.82 -24.52 19.75
N ALA A 310 4.28 -24.15 20.92
CA ALA A 310 3.00 -23.46 21.03
C ALA A 310 3.00 -22.09 20.35
N PHE A 311 4.14 -21.39 20.37
CA PHE A 311 4.31 -20.08 19.72
C PHE A 311 4.26 -20.17 18.19
N TYR A 312 4.35 -21.38 17.62
CA TYR A 312 4.27 -21.63 16.17
C TYR A 312 3.01 -22.41 15.77
N LYS A 313 2.03 -22.55 16.66
CA LYS A 313 0.75 -23.19 16.33
C LYS A 313 0.02 -22.42 15.23
N GLY A 314 -0.40 -23.15 14.19
CA GLY A 314 -1.06 -22.59 13.01
C GLY A 314 -0.10 -22.03 11.94
N TYR A 315 1.22 -22.19 12.09
CA TYR A 315 2.19 -21.66 11.12
C TYR A 315 2.00 -22.26 9.72
N ILE A 316 1.75 -23.57 9.63
CA ILE A 316 1.50 -24.26 8.35
C ILE A 316 0.27 -23.69 7.61
N PRO A 317 -0.95 -23.65 8.20
CA PRO A 317 -2.09 -23.06 7.51
C PRO A 317 -1.90 -21.57 7.21
N ASN A 318 -1.09 -20.86 8.00
CA ASN A 318 -0.73 -19.48 7.68
C ASN A 318 0.08 -19.38 6.38
N MET A 319 1.17 -20.14 6.27
CA MET A 319 2.02 -20.16 5.07
C MET A 319 1.24 -20.61 3.83
N LEU A 320 0.45 -21.67 3.96
CA LEU A 320 -0.39 -22.17 2.88
C LEU A 320 -1.49 -21.18 2.47
N GLY A 321 -1.91 -20.27 3.36
CA GLY A 321 -2.92 -19.26 3.07
C GLY A 321 -2.36 -18.03 2.35
N ILE A 322 -1.10 -17.68 2.59
CA ILE A 322 -0.45 -16.50 1.97
C ILE A 322 -0.29 -16.69 0.46
N ILE A 323 0.10 -17.88 0.01
CA ILE A 323 0.37 -18.14 -1.42
C ILE A 323 -0.89 -17.95 -2.29
N PRO A 324 -2.04 -18.59 -2.00
CA PRO A 324 -3.27 -18.35 -2.75
C PRO A 324 -3.79 -16.92 -2.62
N TYR A 325 -3.64 -16.31 -1.44
CA TYR A 325 -4.01 -14.91 -1.24
C TYR A 325 -3.27 -14.01 -2.22
N ALA A 326 -1.94 -14.06 -2.23
CA ALA A 326 -1.11 -13.20 -3.06
C ALA A 326 -1.29 -13.49 -4.56
N GLY A 327 -1.39 -14.77 -4.94
CA GLY A 327 -1.58 -15.15 -6.34
C GLY A 327 -2.91 -14.69 -6.91
N ILE A 328 -4.01 -14.84 -6.15
CA ILE A 328 -5.34 -14.41 -6.59
C ILE A 328 -5.46 -12.88 -6.57
N ASP A 329 -4.94 -12.23 -5.53
CA ASP A 329 -4.92 -10.78 -5.43
C ASP A 329 -4.20 -10.17 -6.64
N LEU A 330 -2.99 -10.62 -6.95
CA LEU A 330 -2.24 -10.14 -8.12
C LEU A 330 -2.98 -10.43 -9.43
N ALA A 331 -3.43 -11.67 -9.65
CA ALA A 331 -4.08 -12.05 -10.90
C ALA A 331 -5.38 -11.27 -11.14
N VAL A 332 -6.22 -11.10 -10.10
CA VAL A 332 -7.47 -10.34 -10.19
C VAL A 332 -7.18 -8.86 -10.36
N TYR A 333 -6.21 -8.29 -9.63
CA TYR A 333 -5.82 -6.90 -9.77
C TYR A 333 -5.36 -6.59 -11.20
N GLU A 334 -4.41 -7.37 -11.72
CA GLU A 334 -3.89 -7.18 -13.09
C GLU A 334 -4.98 -7.38 -14.14
N THR A 335 -5.84 -8.39 -13.98
CA THR A 335 -6.94 -8.63 -14.92
C THR A 335 -7.94 -7.47 -14.92
N LEU A 336 -8.35 -6.99 -13.74
CA LEU A 336 -9.29 -5.87 -13.62
C LEU A 336 -8.67 -4.56 -14.12
N LYS A 337 -7.42 -4.28 -13.76
CA LYS A 337 -6.68 -3.10 -14.23
C LYS A 337 -6.52 -3.13 -15.75
N ASN A 338 -6.06 -4.24 -16.31
CA ASN A 338 -5.86 -4.38 -17.76
C ASN A 338 -7.19 -4.35 -18.53
N SER A 339 -8.25 -4.98 -17.99
CA SER A 339 -9.58 -4.92 -18.60
C SER A 339 -10.18 -3.52 -18.55
N TRP A 340 -9.99 -2.79 -17.45
CA TRP A 340 -10.42 -1.39 -17.36
C TRP A 340 -9.63 -0.52 -18.32
N LEU A 341 -8.31 -0.70 -18.40
CA LEU A 341 -7.47 0.02 -19.36
C LEU A 341 -7.89 -0.28 -20.81
N GLN A 342 -8.20 -1.54 -21.15
CA GLN A 342 -8.62 -1.91 -22.50
C GLN A 342 -10.00 -1.34 -22.88
N ASN A 343 -10.94 -1.25 -21.93
CA ASN A 343 -12.32 -0.83 -22.19
C ASN A 343 -12.58 0.66 -21.97
N TYR A 344 -11.82 1.31 -21.08
CA TYR A 344 -12.09 2.68 -20.61
C TYR A 344 -10.88 3.63 -20.69
N ALA A 345 -9.64 3.15 -20.89
CA ALA A 345 -8.49 4.05 -21.09
C ALA A 345 -8.41 4.60 -22.52
N THR A 346 -9.53 5.09 -23.04
CA THR A 346 -9.59 5.77 -24.34
C THR A 346 -8.94 7.16 -24.26
N ASP A 347 -8.95 7.82 -23.08
CA ASP A 347 -8.45 9.19 -22.86
C ASP A 347 -7.44 9.35 -21.69
N SER A 348 -7.22 8.31 -20.87
CA SER A 348 -6.29 8.36 -19.72
C SER A 348 -5.64 7.01 -19.47
N ALA A 349 -4.34 6.90 -19.72
CA ALA A 349 -3.57 5.68 -19.48
C ALA A 349 -3.08 5.52 -18.02
N ASP A 350 -3.67 6.29 -17.11
CA ASP A 350 -3.62 6.09 -15.67
C ASP A 350 -5.05 5.78 -15.19
N PRO A 351 -5.32 4.58 -14.62
CA PRO A 351 -6.56 4.36 -13.92
C PRO A 351 -6.57 5.33 -12.75
N GLY A 352 -7.48 6.31 -12.75
CA GLY A 352 -7.55 7.29 -11.66
C GLY A 352 -7.61 6.59 -10.29
N VAL A 353 -7.19 7.28 -9.22
CA VAL A 353 -7.05 6.72 -7.86
C VAL A 353 -8.25 5.88 -7.42
N PHE A 354 -9.48 6.30 -7.74
CA PHE A 354 -10.70 5.54 -7.43
C PHE A 354 -10.80 4.18 -8.13
N VAL A 355 -10.32 4.08 -9.37
CA VAL A 355 -10.28 2.83 -10.13
C VAL A 355 -9.22 1.90 -9.57
N LEU A 356 -8.01 2.41 -9.28
CA LEU A 356 -6.97 1.62 -8.63
C LEU A 356 -7.44 1.09 -7.28
N LEU A 357 -8.07 1.93 -6.47
CA LEU A 357 -8.68 1.53 -5.19
C LEU A 357 -9.81 0.50 -5.38
N ALA A 358 -10.66 0.65 -6.40
CA ALA A 358 -11.71 -0.33 -6.70
C ALA A 358 -11.11 -1.68 -7.15
N CYS A 359 -10.09 -1.67 -8.01
CA CYS A 359 -9.37 -2.86 -8.46
C CYS A 359 -8.68 -3.55 -7.28
N GLY A 360 -7.93 -2.80 -6.47
CA GLY A 360 -7.21 -3.33 -5.31
C GLY A 360 -8.13 -3.85 -4.21
N THR A 361 -9.22 -3.14 -3.89
CA THR A 361 -10.18 -3.63 -2.88
C THR A 361 -10.91 -4.89 -3.35
N THR A 362 -11.25 -4.97 -4.63
CA THR A 362 -11.91 -6.15 -5.22
C THR A 362 -10.96 -7.35 -5.25
N SER A 363 -9.72 -7.16 -5.72
CA SER A 363 -8.71 -8.21 -5.78
C SER A 363 -8.36 -8.75 -4.39
N SER A 364 -8.13 -7.84 -3.42
CA SER A 364 -7.83 -8.20 -2.04
C SER A 364 -9.00 -8.93 -1.37
N THR A 365 -10.24 -8.58 -1.73
CA THR A 365 -11.45 -9.28 -1.25
C THR A 365 -11.52 -10.70 -1.81
N CYS A 366 -11.28 -10.88 -3.11
CA CYS A 366 -11.23 -12.20 -3.74
C CYS A 366 -10.12 -13.08 -3.14
N GLY A 367 -8.91 -12.53 -2.97
CA GLY A 367 -7.81 -13.24 -2.32
C GLY A 367 -8.12 -13.61 -0.87
N GLN A 368 -8.76 -12.71 -0.12
CA GLN A 368 -9.22 -13.00 1.25
C GLN A 368 -10.25 -14.11 1.28
N LEU A 369 -11.25 -14.10 0.39
CA LEU A 369 -12.28 -15.14 0.33
C LEU A 369 -11.66 -16.52 0.05
N ALA A 370 -10.75 -16.62 -0.91
CA ALA A 370 -10.12 -17.88 -1.25
C ALA A 370 -9.23 -18.44 -0.13
N SER A 371 -8.49 -17.57 0.57
CA SER A 371 -7.59 -17.95 1.67
C SER A 371 -8.27 -18.03 3.04
N TYR A 372 -9.51 -17.56 3.16
CA TYR A 372 -10.22 -17.44 4.44
C TYR A 372 -10.35 -18.77 5.21
N PRO A 373 -10.64 -19.93 4.57
CA PRO A 373 -10.71 -21.21 5.28
C PRO A 373 -9.42 -21.53 6.05
N LEU A 374 -8.26 -21.25 5.46
CA LEU A 374 -6.96 -21.45 6.11
C LEU A 374 -6.72 -20.41 7.21
N ALA A 375 -7.16 -19.18 7.02
CA ALA A 375 -7.12 -18.14 8.06
C ALA A 375 -7.98 -18.50 9.29
N LEU A 376 -9.15 -19.12 9.09
CA LEU A 376 -9.99 -19.62 10.18
C LEU A 376 -9.30 -20.77 10.91
N VAL A 377 -8.78 -21.76 10.18
CA VAL A 377 -8.06 -22.92 10.75
C VAL A 377 -6.86 -22.45 11.55
N ARG A 378 -6.06 -21.51 11.02
CA ARG A 378 -4.95 -20.85 11.74
C ARG A 378 -5.42 -20.32 13.10
N THR A 379 -6.46 -19.49 13.09
CA THR A 379 -6.94 -18.81 14.30
C THR A 379 -7.49 -19.79 15.33
N ARG A 380 -8.21 -20.83 14.90
CA ARG A 380 -8.70 -21.87 15.81
C ARG A 380 -7.57 -22.73 16.37
N MET A 381 -6.55 -23.09 15.58
CA MET A 381 -5.36 -23.79 16.09
C MET A 381 -4.61 -22.96 17.13
N GLN A 382 -4.48 -21.65 16.90
CA GLN A 382 -3.91 -20.73 17.89
C GLN A 382 -4.76 -20.64 19.17
N ALA A 383 -6.07 -20.87 19.09
CA ALA A 383 -6.98 -20.82 20.23
C ALA A 383 -7.17 -22.15 20.99
N GLN A 384 -6.80 -23.31 20.40
CA GLN A 384 -7.13 -24.65 20.91
C GLN A 384 -6.76 -24.90 22.39
N ALA A 385 -5.62 -24.39 22.87
CA ALA A 385 -5.24 -24.63 24.28
C ALA A 385 -5.92 -23.68 25.27
N SER A 386 -6.47 -22.56 24.81
CA SER A 386 -7.25 -21.63 25.66
C SER A 386 -8.64 -22.15 25.96
N LEU A 387 -9.16 -23.07 25.13
CA LEU A 387 -10.52 -23.62 25.24
C LEU A 387 -10.63 -24.85 26.15
N GLY A 388 -9.51 -25.34 26.71
CA GLY A 388 -9.43 -26.34 27.79
C GLY A 388 -10.46 -27.48 27.73
N GLY A 389 -10.09 -28.65 27.19
CA GLY A 389 -10.94 -29.84 27.34
C GLY A 389 -10.88 -30.91 26.25
N GLY A 390 -10.02 -30.80 25.24
CA GLY A 390 -9.91 -31.83 24.20
C GLY A 390 -8.49 -32.00 23.64
N PRO A 391 -8.21 -33.17 23.01
CA PRO A 391 -6.94 -33.42 22.33
C PRO A 391 -6.69 -32.35 21.25
N GLN A 392 -5.46 -31.85 21.18
CA GLN A 392 -5.06 -30.86 20.19
C GLN A 392 -5.21 -31.47 18.79
N MET A 393 -6.11 -30.93 17.98
CA MET A 393 -6.35 -31.47 16.64
C MET A 393 -5.31 -30.93 15.67
N THR A 394 -4.80 -31.80 14.80
CA THR A 394 -3.98 -31.39 13.65
C THR A 394 -4.76 -30.48 12.70
N MET A 395 -4.06 -29.76 11.82
CA MET A 395 -4.69 -28.87 10.82
C MET A 395 -5.78 -29.59 10.00
N THR A 396 -5.46 -30.79 9.50
CA THR A 396 -6.39 -31.60 8.69
C THR A 396 -7.55 -32.14 9.51
N GLY A 397 -7.29 -32.55 10.76
CA GLY A 397 -8.32 -32.97 11.70
C GLY A 397 -9.31 -31.84 12.00
N LEU A 398 -8.79 -30.64 12.27
CA LEU A 398 -9.60 -29.46 12.57
C LEU A 398 -10.43 -29.02 11.35
N PHE A 399 -9.81 -28.96 10.17
CA PHE A 399 -10.52 -28.62 8.92
C PHE A 399 -11.69 -29.59 8.66
N ARG A 400 -11.43 -30.90 8.75
CA ARG A 400 -12.46 -31.94 8.58
C ARG A 400 -13.53 -31.85 9.66
N HIS A 401 -13.16 -31.56 10.91
CA HIS A 401 -14.11 -31.39 12.01
C HIS A 401 -15.05 -30.21 11.77
N ILE A 402 -14.53 -29.07 11.31
CA ILE A 402 -15.34 -27.88 10.97
C ILE A 402 -16.36 -28.23 9.88
N ILE A 403 -15.91 -28.86 8.79
CA ILE A 403 -16.80 -29.23 7.69
C ILE A 403 -17.91 -30.18 8.17
N ARG A 404 -17.58 -31.16 9.01
CA ARG A 404 -18.56 -32.13 9.51
C ARG A 404 -19.56 -31.55 10.50
N THR A 405 -19.13 -30.64 11.38
CA THR A 405 -19.97 -30.11 12.47
C THR A 405 -20.70 -28.83 12.09
N GLU A 406 -20.06 -27.96 11.31
CA GLU A 406 -20.53 -26.60 11.01
C GLU A 406 -20.87 -26.41 9.52
N GLY A 407 -20.45 -27.34 8.66
CA GLY A 407 -20.60 -27.24 7.21
C GLY A 407 -19.54 -26.36 6.57
N ALA A 408 -19.55 -26.29 5.22
CA ALA A 408 -18.61 -25.49 4.45
C ALA A 408 -18.69 -23.99 4.75
N ILE A 409 -19.89 -23.47 5.01
CA ILE A 409 -20.11 -22.05 5.38
C ILE A 409 -19.46 -21.72 6.74
N GLY A 410 -19.30 -22.73 7.62
CA GLY A 410 -18.60 -22.57 8.90
C GLY A 410 -17.16 -22.08 8.74
N LEU A 411 -16.51 -22.38 7.61
CA LEU A 411 -15.16 -21.93 7.29
C LEU A 411 -15.03 -20.40 7.13
N TYR A 412 -16.15 -19.69 6.94
CA TYR A 412 -16.20 -18.24 6.70
C TYR A 412 -16.65 -17.42 7.93
N ARG A 413 -16.64 -18.01 9.12
CA ARG A 413 -17.02 -17.29 10.35
C ARG A 413 -16.08 -16.14 10.67
N GLY A 414 -16.64 -15.01 11.09
CA GLY A 414 -15.88 -13.78 11.36
C GLY A 414 -15.54 -12.95 10.12
N LEU A 415 -16.02 -13.32 8.94
CA LEU A 415 -15.76 -12.57 7.69
C LEU A 415 -16.43 -11.18 7.71
N ALA A 416 -17.63 -11.06 8.26
CA ALA A 416 -18.34 -9.79 8.38
C ALA A 416 -17.56 -8.72 9.19
N PRO A 417 -17.11 -8.97 10.45
CA PRO A 417 -16.29 -8.00 11.17
C PRO A 417 -14.93 -7.75 10.51
N ASN A 418 -14.39 -8.70 9.74
CA ASN A 418 -13.21 -8.46 8.93
C ASN A 418 -13.45 -7.39 7.87
N PHE A 419 -14.51 -7.49 7.06
CA PHE A 419 -14.83 -6.49 6.04
C PHE A 419 -15.24 -5.13 6.61
N MET A 420 -16.05 -5.11 7.68
CA MET A 420 -16.44 -3.85 8.34
C MET A 420 -15.22 -3.04 8.83
N LYS A 421 -14.12 -3.73 9.16
CA LYS A 421 -12.88 -3.08 9.61
C LYS A 421 -12.08 -2.46 8.46
N VAL A 422 -12.11 -3.01 7.25
CA VAL A 422 -11.17 -2.65 6.17
C VAL A 422 -11.24 -1.15 5.84
N ILE A 423 -12.43 -0.65 5.52
CA ILE A 423 -12.62 0.75 5.10
C ILE A 423 -12.20 1.74 6.20
N PRO A 424 -12.65 1.61 7.46
CA PRO A 424 -12.17 2.46 8.55
C PRO A 424 -10.65 2.36 8.76
N SER A 425 -10.08 1.16 8.67
CA SER A 425 -8.65 0.96 8.88
C SER A 425 -7.81 1.74 7.86
N VAL A 426 -8.17 1.64 6.57
CA VAL A 426 -7.46 2.33 5.48
C VAL A 426 -7.66 3.85 5.61
N SER A 427 -8.90 4.29 5.78
CA SER A 427 -9.23 5.73 5.85
C SER A 427 -8.51 6.42 7.00
N ILE A 428 -8.54 5.84 8.20
CA ILE A 428 -7.86 6.41 9.39
C ILE A 428 -6.35 6.40 9.19
N SER A 429 -5.79 5.31 8.64
CA SER A 429 -4.35 5.24 8.40
C SER A 429 -3.89 6.33 7.44
N TYR A 430 -4.63 6.56 6.35
CA TYR A 430 -4.29 7.58 5.37
C TYR A 430 -4.32 8.99 5.98
N VAL A 431 -5.44 9.36 6.63
CA VAL A 431 -5.59 10.69 7.25
C VAL A 431 -4.52 10.94 8.32
N VAL A 432 -4.26 9.95 9.18
CA VAL A 432 -3.24 10.09 10.23
C VAL A 432 -1.83 10.13 9.64
N TYR A 433 -1.56 9.37 8.59
CA TYR A 433 -0.27 9.40 7.91
C TYR A 433 0.00 10.77 7.32
N GLU A 434 -0.95 11.34 6.57
CA GLU A 434 -0.81 12.69 5.98
C GLU A 434 -0.63 13.75 7.07
N TYR A 435 -1.43 13.70 8.14
CA TYR A 435 -1.30 14.63 9.26
C TYR A 435 0.07 14.54 9.95
N LEU A 436 0.55 13.33 10.23
CA LEU A 436 1.87 13.12 10.85
C LEU A 436 3.01 13.52 9.92
N LYS A 437 2.88 13.26 8.62
CA LYS A 437 3.85 13.65 7.59
C LYS A 437 4.01 15.17 7.55
N ILE A 438 2.89 15.90 7.53
CA ILE A 438 2.86 17.38 7.61
C ILE A 438 3.50 17.87 8.92
N THR A 439 3.09 17.29 10.06
CA THR A 439 3.56 17.71 11.39
C THR A 439 5.06 17.47 11.58
N LEU A 440 5.59 16.38 11.02
CA LEU A 440 7.02 16.05 11.07
C LEU A 440 7.85 16.85 10.06
N GLY A 441 7.25 17.77 9.31
CA GLY A 441 7.94 18.61 8.33
C GLY A 441 8.44 17.83 7.12
N VAL A 442 7.79 16.71 6.79
CA VAL A 442 8.00 15.99 5.53
C VAL A 442 7.04 16.62 4.50
N GLN A 443 7.31 17.85 4.12
CA GLN A 443 6.62 18.40 2.96
C GLN A 443 7.14 17.69 1.72
N SER A 444 6.22 17.13 0.94
CA SER A 444 6.50 16.86 -0.47
C SER A 444 6.73 18.23 -1.09
N LYS A 445 7.99 18.67 -1.17
CA LYS A 445 8.36 19.85 -1.95
C LYS A 445 7.86 19.69 -3.38
#